data_AF-A0A7J3NQV0-F1
#
_entry.id   AF-A0A7J3NQV0-F1
#
_cell.length_a   1.000
_cell.length_b   1.000
_cell.length_c   1.000
_cell.angle_alpha   90.00
_cell.angle_beta   90.00
_cell.angle_gamma   90.00
#
_symmetry.space_group_name_H-M   'P 1'
#
loop_
_entity.id
_entity.type
_entity.pdbx_description
1 polymer ?
#
loop_
_entity_poly.entity_id
_entity_poly.type
_entity_poly.pdbx_seq_one_letter_code
_entity_poly.pdbx_strand_id
1 'polypeptide(L)'
;MVRAVDIEGLLQKYVEENSLERADALYLLYTVGSEEAAKTLRVRYGRSGALNSVLDDLKGLGVDKADPYKKVEDTGESLDSVIRDSFKRMCLDLVVKSAKTRAKALSRNAKEVLYLISIMRPESVNTSDLRKFYRLLFQRTLTNHELERALDELRGCYLIQCEHYGDLDLPPYFDDLLYELRDVMPRVEVKVSWPEKEV
;
A
#
# COMPACT_ATOMS: atom_id res chain seq x y z
N MET A 1 6.83 12.20 27.31
CA MET A 1 7.30 11.57 26.06
C MET A 1 6.28 10.52 25.67
N VAL A 2 6.23 10.06 24.42
CA VAL A 2 5.22 9.08 23.98
C VAL A 2 5.74 7.66 24.23
N ARG A 3 4.87 6.79 24.74
CA ARG A 3 5.18 5.38 24.96
C ARG A 3 4.61 4.50 23.86
N ALA A 4 5.16 3.32 23.67
CA ALA A 4 4.65 2.35 22.70
C ALA A 4 3.19 1.97 23.01
N VAL A 5 2.86 1.77 24.29
CA VAL A 5 1.51 1.43 24.74
C VAL A 5 0.47 2.52 24.44
N ASP A 6 0.88 3.79 24.36
CA ASP A 6 -0.03 4.90 24.03
C ASP A 6 -0.44 4.83 22.56
N ILE A 7 0.50 4.45 21.69
CA ILE A 7 0.26 4.26 20.26
C ILE A 7 -0.58 3.02 20.00
N GLU A 8 -0.27 1.91 20.68
CA GLU A 8 -1.10 0.70 20.63
C GLU A 8 -2.53 0.99 21.08
N GLY A 9 -2.70 1.71 22.19
CA GLY A 9 -4.01 2.14 22.68
C GLY A 9 -4.76 3.03 21.70
N LEU A 10 -4.05 3.93 21.00
CA LEU A 10 -4.66 4.77 19.96
C LEU A 10 -5.14 3.96 18.75
N LEU A 11 -4.33 3.02 18.26
CA LEU A 11 -4.74 2.11 17.18
C LEU A 11 -5.90 1.22 17.60
N GLN A 12 -5.86 0.68 18.82
CA GLN A 12 -6.95 -0.12 19.37
C GLN A 12 -8.26 0.68 19.42
N LYS A 13 -8.23 1.91 19.92
CA LYS A 13 -9.38 2.82 19.91
C LYS A 13 -9.94 3.00 18.50
N TYR A 14 -9.09 3.21 17.49
CA TYR A 14 -9.56 3.34 16.10
C TYR A 14 -10.21 2.07 15.57
N VAL A 15 -9.68 0.89 15.91
CA VAL A 15 -10.27 -0.40 15.55
C VAL A 15 -11.63 -0.59 16.22
N GLU A 16 -11.74 -0.31 17.51
CA GLU A 16 -12.99 -0.40 18.29
C GLU A 16 -14.06 0.57 17.77
N GLU A 17 -13.65 1.77 17.33
CA GLU A 17 -14.51 2.76 16.68
C GLU A 17 -14.79 2.44 15.18
N ASN A 18 -14.36 1.27 14.69
CA ASN A 18 -14.49 0.81 13.29
C ASN A 18 -13.96 1.84 12.28
N SER A 19 -12.85 2.49 12.62
CA SER A 19 -12.27 3.62 11.89
C SER A 19 -10.95 3.24 11.25
N LEU A 20 -11.00 2.31 10.30
CA LEU A 20 -9.82 1.91 9.52
C LEU A 20 -9.15 3.11 8.84
N GLU A 21 -9.92 4.11 8.40
CA GLU A 21 -9.41 5.34 7.81
C GLU A 21 -8.41 6.08 8.72
N ARG A 22 -8.66 6.15 10.04
CA ARG A 22 -7.74 6.79 11.00
C ARG A 22 -6.53 5.92 11.31
N ALA A 23 -6.73 4.61 11.47
CA ALA A 23 -5.61 3.69 11.64
C ALA A 23 -4.66 3.73 10.44
N ASP A 24 -5.19 3.73 9.23
CA ASP A 24 -4.42 3.81 7.99
C ASP A 24 -3.76 5.19 7.82
N ALA A 25 -4.43 6.28 8.22
CA ALA A 25 -3.84 7.61 8.23
C ALA A 25 -2.63 7.69 9.17
N LEU A 26 -2.70 7.11 10.38
CA LEU A 26 -1.57 7.03 11.30
C LEU A 26 -0.43 6.20 10.71
N TYR A 27 -0.75 5.04 10.15
CA TYR A 27 0.22 4.20 9.47
C TYR A 27 0.94 4.94 8.32
N LEU A 28 0.19 5.52 7.39
CA LEU A 28 0.73 6.22 6.23
C LEU A 28 1.55 7.46 6.60
N LEU A 29 1.12 8.22 7.61
CA LEU A 29 1.84 9.40 8.08
C LEU A 29 3.29 9.07 8.45
N TYR A 30 3.52 7.91 9.04
CA TYR A 30 4.84 7.48 9.50
C TYR A 30 5.62 6.63 8.49
N THR A 31 4.97 6.08 7.46
CA THR A 31 5.67 5.33 6.40
C THR A 31 6.01 6.18 5.18
N VAL A 32 5.13 7.10 4.78
CA VAL A 32 5.28 7.87 3.54
C VAL A 32 5.21 9.39 3.74
N GLY A 33 4.95 9.85 4.96
CA GLY A 33 4.84 11.28 5.28
C GLY A 33 3.47 11.88 4.93
N SER A 34 3.26 13.11 5.40
CA SER A 34 1.93 13.76 5.40
C SER A 34 1.34 13.98 3.98
N GLU A 35 2.16 14.43 3.03
CA GLU A 35 1.69 14.73 1.68
C GLU A 35 1.22 13.46 0.95
N GLU A 36 2.05 12.42 0.94
CA GLU A 36 1.70 11.15 0.28
C GLU A 36 0.63 10.37 1.04
N ALA A 37 0.59 10.48 2.37
CA ALA A 37 -0.52 9.96 3.16
C ALA A 37 -1.84 10.62 2.70
N ALA A 38 -1.89 11.94 2.54
CA ALA A 38 -3.11 12.62 2.11
C ALA A 38 -3.56 12.19 0.69
N LYS A 39 -2.64 12.04 -0.27
CA LYS A 39 -2.95 11.54 -1.62
C LYS A 39 -3.50 10.12 -1.56
N THR A 40 -2.84 9.24 -0.81
CA THR A 40 -3.22 7.83 -0.64
C THR A 40 -4.58 7.68 0.02
N LEU A 41 -4.85 8.46 1.08
CA LEU A 41 -6.14 8.48 1.76
C LEU A 41 -7.26 8.95 0.84
N ARG A 42 -7.04 9.96 -0.01
CA ARG A 42 -8.05 10.38 -1.01
C ARG A 42 -8.39 9.27 -1.99
N VAL A 43 -7.39 8.53 -2.46
CA VAL A 43 -7.61 7.39 -3.36
C VAL A 43 -8.36 6.26 -2.65
N ARG A 44 -7.98 5.93 -1.41
CA ARG A 44 -8.64 4.86 -0.64
C ARG A 44 -10.03 5.27 -0.17
N TYR A 45 -10.20 6.40 0.49
CA TYR A 45 -11.43 6.74 1.21
C TYR A 45 -12.22 7.90 0.60
N GLY A 46 -11.76 8.49 -0.51
CA GLY A 46 -12.38 9.65 -1.16
C GLY A 46 -12.09 10.98 -0.44
N ARG A 47 -11.36 10.95 0.67
CA ARG A 47 -11.04 12.12 1.52
C ARG A 47 -9.75 11.87 2.30
N SER A 48 -9.15 12.94 2.81
CA SER A 48 -7.94 12.88 3.66
C SER A 48 -8.17 13.45 5.06
N GLY A 49 -9.43 13.60 5.48
CA GLY A 49 -9.79 14.26 6.74
C GLY A 49 -9.26 13.55 7.99
N ALA A 50 -9.13 12.22 7.94
CA ALA A 50 -8.57 11.43 9.02
C ALA A 50 -7.14 11.83 9.41
N LEU A 51 -6.36 12.40 8.49
CA LEU A 51 -4.99 12.82 8.78
C LEU A 51 -4.94 13.93 9.85
N ASN A 52 -5.86 14.90 9.77
CA ASN A 52 -5.95 15.96 10.78
C ASN A 52 -6.37 15.40 12.14
N SER A 53 -7.35 14.49 12.16
CA SER A 53 -7.77 13.81 13.38
C SER A 53 -6.62 13.07 14.05
N VAL A 54 -5.82 12.33 13.27
CA VAL A 54 -4.65 11.62 13.77
C VAL A 54 -3.59 12.58 14.31
N LEU A 55 -3.33 13.70 13.62
CA LEU A 55 -2.37 14.70 14.11
C LEU A 55 -2.81 15.33 15.43
N ASP A 56 -4.11 15.57 15.62
CA ASP A 56 -4.63 16.11 16.87
C ASP A 56 -4.62 15.07 18.01
N ASP A 57 -4.94 13.81 17.70
CA ASP A 57 -4.78 12.70 18.66
C ASP A 57 -3.31 12.55 19.10
N LEU A 58 -2.36 12.61 18.15
CA LEU A 58 -0.92 12.55 18.42
C LEU A 58 -0.43 13.72 19.28
N LYS A 59 -0.92 14.95 19.03
CA LYS A 59 -0.64 16.10 19.91
C LYS A 59 -1.15 15.85 21.32
N GLY A 60 -2.34 15.25 21.45
CA GLY A 60 -2.89 14.84 22.75
C GLY A 60 -1.98 13.87 23.52
N LEU A 61 -1.18 13.08 22.82
CA LEU A 61 -0.16 12.18 23.38
C LEU A 61 1.23 12.84 23.55
N GLY A 62 1.36 14.14 23.30
CA GLY A 62 2.64 14.87 23.39
C GLY A 62 3.58 14.64 22.20
N VAL A 63 3.02 14.34 21.02
CA VAL A 63 3.76 14.27 19.76
C VAL A 63 3.47 15.52 18.92
N ASP A 64 4.29 16.55 19.13
CA ASP A 64 4.12 17.86 18.47
C ASP A 64 4.47 17.86 16.98
N LYS A 65 5.37 16.95 16.57
CA LYS A 65 5.79 16.75 15.19
C LYS A 65 5.88 15.25 14.91
N ALA A 66 5.30 14.84 13.79
CA ALA A 66 5.49 13.50 13.26
C ALA A 66 6.95 13.35 12.83
N ASP A 67 7.74 12.68 13.68
CA ASP A 67 9.13 12.32 13.43
C ASP A 67 9.23 10.80 13.54
N PRO A 68 9.43 10.08 12.42
CA PRO A 68 9.47 8.62 12.42
C PRO A 68 10.63 8.06 13.24
N TYR A 69 11.72 8.82 13.38
CA TYR A 69 12.92 8.39 14.11
C TYR A 69 12.84 8.67 15.61
N LYS A 70 11.77 9.35 16.07
CA LYS A 70 11.55 9.60 17.50
C LYS A 70 11.48 8.26 18.23
N LYS A 71 12.27 8.15 19.30
CA LYS A 71 12.32 6.95 20.13
C LYS A 71 11.18 6.95 21.14
N VAL A 72 10.47 5.83 21.28
CA VAL A 72 9.47 5.66 22.34
C VAL A 72 10.16 5.45 23.68
N GLU A 73 9.58 6.01 24.74
CA GLU A 73 10.21 6.11 26.06
C GLU A 73 10.46 4.76 26.72
N ASP A 74 9.54 3.81 26.56
CA ASP A 74 9.52 2.55 27.31
C ASP A 74 10.25 1.39 26.61
N THR A 75 10.34 1.38 25.27
CA THR A 75 11.04 0.31 24.54
C THR A 75 12.34 0.77 23.88
N GLY A 76 12.53 2.07 23.63
CA GLY A 76 13.67 2.57 22.86
C GLY A 76 13.61 2.20 21.36
N GLU A 77 12.47 1.72 20.87
CA GLU A 77 12.24 1.51 19.44
C GLU A 77 11.88 2.83 18.75
N SER A 78 12.04 2.89 17.43
CA SER A 78 11.57 4.05 16.67
C SER A 78 10.04 3.99 16.55
N LEU A 79 9.42 5.17 16.58
CA LEU A 79 7.97 5.33 16.57
C LEU A 79 7.33 4.73 15.30
N ASP A 80 8.00 4.83 14.16
CA ASP A 80 7.56 4.21 12.90
C ASP A 80 7.46 2.69 12.99
N SER A 81 8.43 2.02 13.63
CA SER A 81 8.44 0.56 13.81
C SER A 81 7.25 0.13 14.68
N VAL A 82 7.07 0.81 15.82
CA VAL A 82 5.96 0.53 16.74
C VAL A 82 4.61 0.69 16.03
N ILE A 83 4.44 1.74 15.23
CA ILE A 83 3.21 1.99 14.46
C ILE A 83 3.02 0.90 13.40
N ARG A 84 4.05 0.57 12.62
CA ARG A 84 3.98 -0.44 11.56
C ARG A 84 3.59 -1.81 12.10
N ASP A 85 4.25 -2.25 13.16
CA ASP A 85 4.05 -3.58 13.75
C ASP A 85 2.68 -3.67 14.43
N SER A 86 2.29 -2.62 15.16
CA SER A 86 0.97 -2.54 15.80
C SER A 86 -0.15 -2.50 14.77
N PHE A 87 0.01 -1.71 13.71
CA PHE A 87 -0.97 -1.64 12.61
C PHE A 87 -1.11 -2.99 11.92
N LYS A 88 0.00 -3.67 11.59
CA LYS A 88 -0.05 -5.00 10.97
C LYS A 88 -0.77 -5.99 11.89
N ARG A 89 -0.45 -6.01 13.18
CA ARG A 89 -1.07 -6.92 14.16
C ARG A 89 -2.57 -6.66 14.35
N MET A 90 -3.01 -5.40 14.37
CA MET A 90 -4.39 -5.05 14.76
C MET A 90 -5.33 -4.80 13.58
N CYS A 91 -4.81 -4.33 12.44
CA CYS A 91 -5.61 -3.82 11.33
C CYS A 91 -5.55 -4.68 10.08
N LEU A 92 -4.62 -5.64 9.96
CA LEU A 92 -4.42 -6.40 8.73
C LEU A 92 -5.69 -7.10 8.25
N ASP A 93 -6.46 -7.73 9.14
CA ASP A 93 -7.72 -8.39 8.76
C ASP A 93 -8.74 -7.42 8.17
N LEU A 94 -8.82 -6.19 8.72
CA LEU A 94 -9.70 -5.13 8.22
C LEU A 94 -9.22 -4.61 6.86
N VAL A 95 -7.91 -4.49 6.68
CA VAL A 95 -7.27 -4.11 5.41
C VAL A 95 -7.55 -5.17 4.35
N VAL A 96 -7.31 -6.46 4.64
CA VAL A 96 -7.58 -7.58 3.74
C VAL A 96 -9.05 -7.60 3.31
N LYS A 97 -9.98 -7.47 4.26
CA LYS A 97 -11.43 -7.44 3.96
C LYS A 97 -11.79 -6.26 3.04
N SER A 98 -11.23 -5.09 3.30
CA SER A 98 -11.43 -3.87 2.49
C SER A 98 -10.82 -4.02 1.09
N ALA A 99 -9.60 -4.55 1.00
CA ALA A 99 -8.89 -4.81 -0.24
C ALA A 99 -9.65 -5.79 -1.12
N LYS A 100 -10.09 -6.95 -0.57
CA LYS A 100 -10.93 -7.92 -1.30
C LYS A 100 -12.20 -7.33 -1.87
N THR A 101 -12.87 -6.47 -1.11
CA THR A 101 -14.10 -5.83 -1.57
C THR A 101 -13.84 -4.93 -2.78
N ARG A 102 -12.75 -4.16 -2.74
CA ARG A 102 -12.35 -3.24 -3.81
C ARG A 102 -11.76 -3.95 -5.02
N ALA A 103 -11.03 -5.04 -4.79
CA ALA A 103 -10.38 -5.84 -5.82
C ALA A 103 -11.37 -6.36 -6.88
N LYS A 104 -12.63 -6.58 -6.49
CA LYS A 104 -13.72 -6.97 -7.41
C LYS A 104 -13.97 -5.95 -8.51
N ALA A 105 -13.77 -4.66 -8.23
CA ALA A 105 -14.00 -3.56 -9.15
C ALA A 105 -12.74 -3.16 -9.95
N LEU A 106 -11.60 -3.82 -9.72
CA LEU A 106 -10.38 -3.52 -10.46
C LEU A 106 -10.58 -3.71 -11.97
N SER A 107 -10.10 -2.72 -12.72
CA SER A 107 -10.02 -2.75 -14.16
C SER A 107 -9.09 -3.86 -14.63
N ARG A 108 -9.24 -4.23 -15.90
CA ARG A 108 -8.36 -5.21 -16.54
C ARG A 108 -6.88 -4.80 -16.45
N ASN A 109 -6.59 -3.53 -16.74
CA ASN A 109 -5.22 -3.01 -16.69
C ASN A 109 -4.65 -3.08 -15.26
N ALA A 110 -5.43 -2.75 -14.23
CA ALA A 110 -4.98 -2.85 -12.84
C ALA A 110 -4.69 -4.30 -12.43
N LYS A 111 -5.54 -5.25 -12.82
CA LYS A 111 -5.31 -6.69 -12.56
C LYS A 111 -4.06 -7.22 -13.27
N GLU A 112 -3.83 -6.78 -14.51
CA GLU A 112 -2.65 -7.13 -15.28
C GLU A 112 -1.37 -6.51 -14.71
N VAL A 113 -1.43 -5.26 -14.23
CA VAL A 113 -0.32 -4.61 -13.51
C VAL A 113 -0.04 -5.31 -12.18
N LEU A 114 -1.08 -5.69 -11.41
CA LEU A 114 -0.92 -6.47 -10.17
C LEU A 114 -0.21 -7.79 -10.43
N TYR A 115 -0.58 -8.49 -11.50
CA TYR A 115 0.12 -9.71 -11.91
C TYR A 115 1.61 -9.45 -12.16
N LEU A 116 1.97 -8.37 -12.87
CA LEU A 116 3.37 -8.01 -13.09
C LEU A 116 4.12 -7.71 -11.78
N ILE A 117 3.54 -6.89 -10.90
CA ILE A 117 4.11 -6.58 -9.59
C ILE A 117 4.38 -7.89 -8.80
N SER A 118 3.43 -8.84 -8.85
CA SER A 118 3.55 -10.11 -8.14
C SER A 118 4.71 -10.99 -8.60
N ILE A 119 5.08 -10.92 -9.89
CA ILE A 119 6.15 -11.76 -10.47
C ILE A 119 7.51 -11.06 -10.46
N MET A 120 7.55 -9.73 -10.52
CA MET A 120 8.81 -8.95 -10.55
C MET A 120 9.55 -8.96 -9.20
N ARG A 121 8.87 -9.40 -8.13
CA ARG A 121 9.29 -9.35 -6.73
C ARG A 121 9.47 -7.92 -6.18
N PRO A 122 9.10 -7.69 -4.90
CA PRO A 122 8.75 -6.36 -4.41
C PRO A 122 9.92 -5.46 -3.97
N GLU A 123 11.18 -5.89 -4.07
CA GLU A 123 12.31 -5.12 -3.49
C GLU A 123 12.44 -3.73 -4.12
N SER A 124 12.08 -3.57 -5.40
CA SER A 124 11.79 -2.28 -6.03
C SER A 124 11.08 -2.54 -7.36
N VAL A 125 9.85 -2.02 -7.53
CA VAL A 125 9.14 -2.14 -8.80
C VAL A 125 9.16 -0.81 -9.54
N ASN A 126 9.97 -0.72 -10.58
CA ASN A 126 10.06 0.48 -11.40
C ASN A 126 8.94 0.54 -12.46
N THR A 127 8.29 1.69 -12.61
CA THR A 127 7.16 1.89 -13.52
C THR A 127 7.56 1.83 -15.00
N SER A 128 8.80 2.17 -15.35
CA SER A 128 9.34 1.98 -16.70
C SER A 128 9.43 0.49 -17.04
N ASP A 129 9.91 -0.32 -16.10
CA ASP A 129 10.03 -1.76 -16.30
C ASP A 129 8.67 -2.43 -16.32
N LEU A 130 7.72 -2.01 -15.48
CA LEU A 130 6.33 -2.45 -15.57
C LEU A 130 5.77 -2.28 -16.98
N ARG A 131 6.01 -1.14 -17.64
CA ARG A 131 5.52 -0.90 -19.02
C ARG A 131 6.19 -1.81 -20.04
N LYS A 132 7.51 -2.05 -19.90
CA LYS A 132 8.24 -2.96 -20.79
C LYS A 132 7.70 -4.38 -20.66
N PHE A 133 7.57 -4.88 -19.43
CA PHE A 133 7.04 -6.22 -19.17
C PHE A 133 5.57 -6.35 -19.55
N TYR A 134 4.77 -5.29 -19.36
CA TYR A 134 3.39 -5.27 -19.83
C TYR A 134 3.31 -5.42 -21.35
N ARG A 135 4.13 -4.68 -22.10
CA ARG A 135 4.20 -4.81 -23.56
C ARG A 135 4.64 -6.20 -23.99
N LEU A 136 5.62 -6.78 -23.30
CA LEU A 136 6.13 -8.11 -23.59
C LEU A 136 5.07 -9.20 -23.34
N LEU A 137 4.39 -9.16 -22.21
CA LEU A 137 3.47 -10.23 -21.81
C LEU A 137 2.08 -10.08 -22.44
N PHE A 138 1.56 -8.86 -22.54
CA PHE A 138 0.19 -8.62 -23.00
C PHE A 138 0.10 -8.10 -24.44
N GLN A 139 1.25 -7.91 -25.12
CA GLN A 139 1.33 -7.45 -26.52
C GLN A 139 0.55 -6.16 -26.78
N ARG A 140 0.43 -5.32 -25.74
CA ARG A 140 -0.27 -4.02 -25.75
C ARG A 140 0.58 -2.99 -25.01
N THR A 141 0.41 -1.72 -25.33
CA THR A 141 1.07 -0.62 -24.63
C THR A 141 0.13 0.00 -23.60
N LEU A 142 0.64 0.29 -22.41
CA LEU A 142 -0.01 1.18 -21.44
C LEU A 142 0.43 2.62 -21.70
N THR A 143 -0.52 3.52 -21.92
CA THR A 143 -0.26 4.96 -21.88
C THR A 143 0.05 5.40 -20.44
N ASN A 144 0.62 6.61 -20.29
CA ASN A 144 0.88 7.18 -18.96
C ASN A 144 -0.39 7.22 -18.11
N HIS A 145 -1.49 7.71 -18.70
CA HIS A 145 -2.76 7.87 -18.01
C HIS A 145 -3.38 6.51 -17.60
N GLU A 146 -3.28 5.50 -18.45
CA GLU A 146 -3.78 4.16 -18.11
C GLU A 146 -2.96 3.49 -17.00
N LEU A 147 -1.64 3.69 -17.00
CA LEU A 147 -0.80 3.19 -15.92
C LEU A 147 -1.12 3.91 -14.60
N GLU A 148 -1.17 5.24 -14.61
CA GLU A 148 -1.49 6.04 -13.43
C GLU A 148 -2.85 5.64 -12.84
N ARG A 149 -3.88 5.49 -13.68
CA ARG A 149 -5.19 4.96 -13.24
C ARG A 149 -5.06 3.57 -12.63
N ALA A 150 -4.32 2.66 -13.26
CA ALA A 150 -4.11 1.32 -12.73
C ALA A 150 -3.40 1.34 -11.36
N LEU A 151 -2.37 2.18 -11.19
CA LEU A 151 -1.64 2.33 -9.93
C LEU A 151 -2.53 2.95 -8.84
N ASP A 152 -3.38 3.92 -9.17
CA ASP A 152 -4.37 4.49 -8.25
C ASP A 152 -5.39 3.44 -7.80
N GLU A 153 -5.90 2.61 -8.72
CA GLU A 153 -6.79 1.50 -8.37
C GLU A 153 -6.13 0.51 -7.39
N LEU A 154 -4.86 0.18 -7.61
CA LEU A 154 -4.07 -0.70 -6.74
C LEU A 154 -3.74 -0.04 -5.39
N ARG A 155 -3.44 1.26 -5.37
CA ARG A 155 -3.31 2.07 -4.15
C ARG A 155 -4.60 2.09 -3.35
N GLY A 156 -5.74 2.19 -4.04
CA GLY A 156 -7.09 2.07 -3.48
C GLY A 156 -7.35 0.69 -2.86
N CYS A 157 -6.70 -0.35 -3.37
CA CYS A 157 -6.74 -1.72 -2.84
C CYS A 157 -5.63 -2.03 -1.82
N TYR A 158 -4.96 -1.00 -1.27
CA TYR A 158 -3.88 -1.14 -0.27
C TYR A 158 -2.64 -1.89 -0.77
N LEU A 159 -2.50 -2.16 -2.07
CA LEU A 159 -1.37 -2.90 -2.63
C LEU A 159 -0.14 -2.02 -2.87
N ILE A 160 -0.35 -0.69 -2.96
CA ILE A 160 0.70 0.31 -3.13
C ILE A 160 0.54 1.37 -2.03
N GLN A 161 1.64 1.79 -1.43
CA GLN A 161 1.68 2.90 -0.48
C GLN A 161 1.85 4.22 -1.22
N CYS A 162 2.95 4.39 -1.95
CA CYS A 162 3.22 5.56 -2.76
C CYS A 162 4.05 5.20 -4.00
N GLU A 163 4.27 6.18 -4.86
CA GLU A 163 5.24 6.10 -5.96
C GLU A 163 6.25 7.22 -5.77
N HIS A 164 7.54 6.90 -5.79
CA HIS A 164 8.61 7.87 -5.63
C HIS A 164 9.64 7.73 -6.74
N TYR A 165 9.84 8.79 -7.53
CA TYR A 165 10.75 8.83 -8.67
C TYR A 165 10.60 7.66 -9.67
N GLY A 166 9.38 7.14 -9.80
CA GLY A 166 9.06 6.02 -10.70
C GLY A 166 9.23 4.63 -10.07
N ASP A 167 9.60 4.53 -8.79
CA ASP A 167 9.60 3.29 -8.04
C ASP A 167 8.35 3.19 -7.16
N LEU A 168 7.72 2.02 -7.16
CA LEU A 168 6.56 1.74 -6.32
C LEU A 168 7.01 1.29 -4.95
N ASP A 169 6.47 1.94 -3.92
CA ASP A 169 6.61 1.52 -2.54
C ASP A 169 5.42 0.63 -2.14
N LEU A 170 5.73 -0.58 -1.68
CA LEU A 170 4.75 -1.62 -1.38
C LEU A 170 4.70 -1.82 0.14
N PRO A 171 3.51 -2.03 0.73
CA PRO A 171 3.42 -2.21 2.17
C PRO A 171 4.15 -3.47 2.66
N PRO A 172 4.60 -3.51 3.92
CA PRO A 172 5.25 -4.68 4.53
C PRO A 172 4.28 -5.87 4.75
N TYR A 173 3.01 -5.69 4.44
CA TYR A 173 1.98 -6.73 4.38
C TYR A 173 1.52 -7.03 2.94
N PHE A 174 2.30 -6.62 1.93
CA PHE A 174 1.98 -6.83 0.53
C PHE A 174 1.79 -8.31 0.20
N ASP A 175 2.66 -9.20 0.69
CA ASP A 175 2.53 -10.64 0.43
C ASP A 175 1.26 -11.25 1.03
N ASP A 176 0.86 -10.76 2.21
CA ASP A 176 -0.40 -11.14 2.86
C ASP A 176 -1.59 -10.76 1.97
N LEU A 177 -1.60 -9.54 1.44
CA LEU A 177 -2.62 -9.09 0.48
C LEU A 177 -2.58 -9.86 -0.85
N LEU A 178 -1.39 -10.11 -1.37
CA LEU A 178 -1.20 -10.78 -2.65
C LEU A 178 -1.74 -12.21 -2.60
N TYR A 179 -1.52 -12.93 -1.49
CA TYR A 179 -2.08 -14.25 -1.27
C TYR A 179 -3.63 -14.24 -1.33
N GLU A 180 -4.23 -13.26 -0.66
CA GLU A 180 -5.68 -13.11 -0.54
C GLU A 180 -6.36 -12.60 -1.82
N LEU A 181 -5.59 -12.05 -2.77
CA LEU A 181 -6.06 -11.48 -4.03
C LEU A 181 -5.64 -12.30 -5.26
N ARG A 182 -5.18 -13.54 -5.09
CA ARG A 182 -4.77 -14.40 -6.21
C ARG A 182 -5.89 -14.69 -7.21
N ASP A 183 -7.13 -14.73 -6.74
CA ASP A 183 -8.30 -15.03 -7.54
C ASP A 183 -8.71 -13.89 -8.49
N VAL A 184 -8.32 -12.65 -8.18
CA VAL A 184 -8.61 -11.50 -9.06
C VAL A 184 -7.55 -11.29 -10.14
N MET A 185 -6.38 -11.91 -10.02
CA MET A 185 -5.30 -11.80 -10.99
C MET A 185 -5.61 -12.62 -12.27
N PRO A 186 -5.16 -12.15 -13.45
CA PRO A 186 -5.31 -12.91 -14.68
C PRO A 186 -4.50 -14.21 -14.62
N ARG A 187 -5.02 -15.25 -15.28
CA ARG A 187 -4.21 -16.41 -15.66
C ARG A 187 -3.47 -16.08 -16.95
N VAL A 188 -2.15 -16.20 -16.92
CA VAL A 188 -1.28 -15.87 -18.06
C VAL A 188 -0.59 -17.14 -18.55
N GLU A 189 -0.76 -17.44 -19.83
CA GLU A 189 -0.09 -18.54 -20.52
C GLU A 189 0.89 -17.96 -21.55
N VAL A 190 2.16 -18.38 -21.50
CA VAL A 190 3.22 -17.92 -22.40
C VAL A 190 3.61 -19.05 -23.35
N LYS A 191 3.45 -18.84 -24.66
CA LYS A 191 3.88 -19.77 -25.70
C LYS A 191 5.16 -19.26 -26.36
N VAL A 192 6.20 -20.11 -26.39
CA VAL A 192 7.47 -19.84 -27.07
C VAL A 192 7.59 -20.77 -28.27
N SER A 193 7.93 -20.21 -29.44
CA SER A 193 8.25 -20.97 -30.65
C SER A 193 9.67 -20.64 -31.10
N TRP A 194 10.44 -21.67 -31.43
CA TRP A 194 11.79 -21.52 -31.98
C TRP A 194 11.71 -21.41 -33.51
N PRO A 195 12.61 -20.65 -34.15
CA PRO A 195 12.74 -20.72 -35.60
C PRO A 195 13.03 -22.16 -36.03
N GLU A 196 12.45 -22.59 -37.15
CA GLU A 196 12.75 -23.90 -37.74
C GLU A 196 14.26 -23.98 -37.99
N LYS A 197 14.88 -25.12 -37.64
CA LYS A 197 16.31 -25.35 -37.88
C LYS A 197 16.59 -25.03 -39.35
N GLU A 198 17.51 -24.10 -39.61
CA GLU A 198 18.09 -23.92 -40.94
C GLU A 198 18.61 -25.29 -41.40
N VAL A 199 17.99 -25.81 -42.46
CA VAL A 199 18.36 -27.08 -43.12
C VAL A 199 19.61 -26.86 -43.95
#